data_AF-A0A7X8ZYY3-F1
#
_entry.id   AF-A0A7X8ZYY3-F1
#
_cell.length_a   1.000
_cell.length_b   1.000
_cell.length_c   1.000
_cell.angle_alpha   90.00
_cell.angle_beta   90.00
_cell.angle_gamma   90.00
#
_symmetry.space_group_name_H-M   'P 1'
#
loop_
_entity.id
_entity.type
_entity.pdbx_description
1 polymer ?
#
loop_
_entity_poly.entity_id
_entity_poly.type
_entity_poly.pdbx_seq_one_letter_code
_entity_poly.pdbx_strand_id
1 'polypeptide(L)'
;SRGHSSGGADDDTASPRQPIGEIFRAHRAEILLRILLLVITVIPVIILAQHMAALLDDGLSRTNLPIELAGVLIAAIVFLPETITALRAGSAGEMQRVINLCHGALVSTVSFTIPAVLLIGLATGQTVVLAESAVNIALLAVTMLVTITNFLAPKLTAMHALPHLILFVVYVLMLFS
;
A
#
# COMPACT_ATOMS: atom_id res chain seq x y z
N SER A 1 -4.66 4.95 75.22
CA SER A 1 -4.31 6.33 74.88
C SER A 1 -4.14 6.42 73.37
N ARG A 2 -5.08 7.11 72.70
CA ARG A 2 -5.01 7.73 71.35
C ARG A 2 -4.44 6.86 70.21
N GLY A 3 -5.20 6.41 69.21
CA GLY A 3 -6.22 7.15 68.46
C GLY A 3 -5.54 7.97 67.36
N HIS A 4 -5.28 7.37 66.20
CA HIS A 4 -5.21 8.10 64.93
C HIS A 4 -5.60 7.19 63.75
N SER A 5 -6.87 7.29 63.42
CA SER A 5 -7.43 7.04 62.09
C SER A 5 -7.06 8.18 61.15
N SER A 6 -6.49 7.86 60.00
CA SER A 6 -6.53 8.68 58.79
C SER A 6 -6.30 7.70 57.62
N GLY A 7 -7.31 7.29 56.85
CA GLY A 7 -8.37 8.12 56.32
C GLY A 7 -7.81 9.07 55.25
N GLY A 8 -7.09 8.52 54.26
CA GLY A 8 -6.75 9.19 53.02
C GLY A 8 -7.56 8.56 51.89
N ALA A 9 -8.84 8.94 51.83
CA ALA A 9 -9.62 8.85 50.61
C ALA A 9 -9.15 9.96 49.66
N ASP A 10 -9.30 9.69 48.37
CA ASP A 10 -9.23 10.63 47.24
C ASP A 10 -7.86 11.23 46.93
N ASP A 11 -7.19 10.63 45.95
CA ASP A 11 -6.89 11.39 44.73
C ASP A 11 -6.76 10.43 43.52
N ASP A 12 -7.87 9.77 43.18
CA ASP A 12 -8.11 9.31 41.81
C ASP A 12 -8.26 10.59 40.95
N THR A 13 -7.14 11.24 40.60
CA THR A 13 -7.10 12.25 39.54
C THR A 13 -7.30 11.56 38.19
N ALA A 14 -8.49 11.02 38.00
CA ALA A 14 -9.01 10.63 36.70
C ALA A 14 -9.02 11.90 35.84
N SER A 15 -7.95 12.09 35.07
CA SER A 15 -7.86 13.15 34.06
C SER A 15 -9.16 13.12 33.25
N PRO A 16 -9.92 14.24 33.19
CA PRO A 16 -11.19 14.26 32.49
C PRO A 16 -10.96 13.77 31.06
N ARG A 17 -11.61 12.68 30.66
CA ARG A 17 -11.57 12.22 29.26
C ARG A 17 -12.19 13.33 28.43
N GLN A 18 -11.34 14.20 27.86
CA GLN A 18 -11.80 15.31 27.04
C GLN A 18 -12.68 14.76 25.91
N PRO A 19 -13.90 15.29 25.72
CA PRO A 19 -14.78 14.82 24.67
C PRO A 19 -14.08 14.93 23.31
N ILE A 20 -14.11 13.87 22.50
CA ILE A 20 -13.47 13.82 21.17
C ILE A 20 -13.83 15.05 20.30
N GLY A 21 -15.04 15.60 20.49
CA GLY A 21 -15.51 16.82 19.81
C GLY A 21 -14.75 18.11 20.16
N GLU A 22 -14.20 18.23 21.36
CA GLU A 22 -13.40 19.41 21.77
C GLU A 22 -12.00 19.38 21.15
N ILE A 23 -11.38 18.20 21.09
CA ILE A 23 -10.08 17.99 20.42
C ILE A 23 -10.20 18.31 18.93
N PHE A 24 -11.26 17.83 18.27
CA PHE A 24 -11.49 18.09 16.84
C PHE A 24 -11.72 19.58 16.56
N ARG A 25 -12.47 20.28 17.43
CA ARG A 25 -12.67 21.73 17.30
C ARG A 25 -11.40 22.54 17.54
N ALA A 26 -10.58 22.14 18.50
CA ALA A 26 -9.29 22.78 18.80
C ALA A 26 -8.29 22.58 17.65
N HIS A 27 -8.23 21.39 17.05
CA HIS A 27 -7.24 21.04 16.01
C HIS A 27 -7.80 21.07 14.57
N ARG A 28 -9.03 21.57 14.36
CA ARG A 28 -9.68 21.60 13.02
C ARG A 28 -8.80 22.25 11.96
N ALA A 29 -8.11 23.34 12.31
CA ALA A 29 -7.25 24.09 11.40
C ALA A 29 -6.01 23.28 11.04
N GLU A 30 -5.45 22.53 12.00
CA GLU A 30 -4.31 21.65 11.77
C GLU A 30 -4.69 20.44 10.92
N ILE A 31 -5.86 19.83 11.17
CA ILE A 31 -6.38 18.72 10.35
C ILE A 31 -6.60 19.19 8.92
N LEU A 32 -7.27 20.33 8.72
CA LEU A 32 -7.48 20.91 7.40
C LEU A 32 -6.16 21.24 6.70
N LEU A 33 -5.18 21.79 7.42
CA LEU A 33 -3.86 22.07 6.88
C LEU A 33 -3.14 20.79 6.44
N ARG A 34 -3.18 19.73 7.25
CA ARG A 34 -2.57 18.42 6.92
C ARG A 34 -3.23 17.78 5.70
N ILE A 35 -4.56 17.82 5.61
CA ILE A 35 -5.31 17.33 4.44
C ILE A 35 -4.93 18.13 3.19
N LEU A 36 -4.92 19.46 3.29
CA LEU A 36 -4.55 20.33 2.16
C LEU A 36 -3.11 20.06 1.71
N LEU A 37 -2.19 19.93 2.66
CA LEU A 37 -0.79 19.62 2.38
C LEU A 37 -0.66 18.25 1.70
N LEU A 38 -1.42 17.24 2.14
CA LEU A 38 -1.46 15.92 1.49
C LEU A 38 -1.92 16.05 0.04
N VAL A 39 -3.03 16.75 -0.22
CA VAL A 39 -3.55 16.98 -1.58
C VAL A 39 -2.51 17.70 -2.46
N ILE A 40 -1.92 18.79 -1.95
CA ILE A 40 -0.89 19.55 -2.67
C ILE A 40 0.33 18.69 -2.97
N THR A 41 0.72 17.77 -2.08
CA THR A 41 1.87 16.88 -2.32
C THR A 41 1.56 15.74 -3.29
N VAL A 42 0.31 15.26 -3.34
CA VAL A 42 -0.09 14.16 -4.23
C VAL A 42 -0.32 14.63 -5.67
N ILE A 43 -0.83 15.85 -5.88
CA ILE A 43 -1.10 16.38 -7.23
C ILE A 43 0.13 16.33 -8.16
N PRO A 44 1.32 16.82 -7.76
CA PRO A 44 2.52 16.72 -8.58
C PRO A 44 2.91 15.28 -8.92
N VAL A 45 2.71 14.34 -7.99
CA VAL A 45 3.01 12.91 -8.21
C VAL A 45 2.10 12.35 -9.31
N ILE A 46 0.80 12.67 -9.28
CA ILE A 46 -0.15 12.25 -10.30
C ILE A 46 0.19 12.85 -11.67
N ILE A 47 0.47 14.16 -11.70
CA ILE A 47 0.84 14.86 -12.94
C ILE A 47 2.12 14.25 -13.53
N LEU A 48 3.15 14.05 -12.70
CA LEU A 48 4.41 13.48 -13.14
C LEU A 48 4.25 12.04 -13.65
N ALA A 49 3.44 11.22 -12.96
CA ALA A 49 3.13 9.87 -13.40
C ALA A 49 2.45 9.85 -14.78
N GLN A 50 1.50 10.76 -15.03
CA GLN A 50 0.84 10.85 -16.34
C GLN A 50 1.81 11.27 -17.45
N HIS A 51 2.71 12.24 -17.19
CA HIS A 51 3.71 12.65 -18.17
C HIS A 51 4.73 11.54 -18.43
N MET A 52 5.14 10.82 -17.39
CA MET A 52 6.00 9.65 -17.54
C MET A 52 5.33 8.56 -18.36
N ALA A 53 4.03 8.29 -18.15
CA ALA A 53 3.30 7.31 -18.95
C ALA A 53 3.34 7.61 -20.45
N ALA A 54 3.01 8.86 -20.82
CA ALA A 54 3.06 9.28 -22.22
C ALA A 54 4.48 9.19 -22.82
N LEU A 55 5.50 9.60 -22.06
CA LEU A 55 6.89 9.52 -22.49
C LEU A 55 7.38 8.07 -22.64
N LEU A 56 6.94 7.17 -21.77
CA LEU A 56 7.29 5.76 -21.82
C LEU A 56 6.57 5.07 -22.97
N ASP A 57 5.30 5.36 -23.23
CA ASP A 57 4.57 4.83 -24.39
C ASP A 57 5.23 5.27 -25.72
N ASP A 58 5.61 6.54 -25.83
CA ASP A 58 6.31 7.07 -27.01
C ASP A 58 7.74 6.50 -27.14
N GLY A 59 8.44 6.30 -26.02
CA GLY A 59 9.77 5.71 -26.01
C GLY A 59 9.76 4.23 -26.36
N LEU A 60 8.82 3.49 -25.77
CA LEU A 60 8.66 2.05 -25.97
C LEU A 60 8.14 1.75 -27.37
N SER A 61 7.20 2.52 -27.91
CA SER A 61 6.70 2.33 -29.30
C SER A 61 7.77 2.52 -30.38
N ARG A 62 8.85 3.25 -30.08
CA ARG A 62 10.02 3.41 -30.97
C ARG A 62 11.09 2.34 -30.78
N THR A 63 10.95 1.52 -29.73
CA THR A 63 11.83 0.39 -29.44
C THR A 63 11.05 -0.91 -29.64
N ASN A 64 11.73 -2.04 -29.77
CA ASN A 64 11.03 -3.33 -29.94
C ASN A 64 10.63 -3.93 -28.58
N LEU A 65 10.28 -3.06 -27.62
CA LEU A 65 9.98 -3.45 -26.24
C LEU A 65 8.46 -3.55 -26.00
N PRO A 66 8.03 -4.40 -25.06
CA PRO A 66 6.62 -4.57 -24.72
C PRO A 66 6.02 -3.29 -24.11
N ILE A 67 4.83 -2.88 -24.59
CA ILE A 67 4.09 -1.73 -24.04
C ILE A 67 3.70 -1.95 -22.58
N GLU A 68 3.52 -3.20 -22.15
CA GLU A 68 3.18 -3.58 -20.78
C GLU A 68 4.24 -3.16 -19.75
N LEU A 69 5.49 -3.02 -20.20
CA LEU A 69 6.60 -2.56 -19.37
C LEU A 69 6.36 -1.13 -18.86
N ALA A 70 5.64 -0.29 -19.61
CA ALA A 70 5.29 1.05 -19.19
C ALA A 70 4.51 1.04 -17.88
N GLY A 71 3.47 0.20 -17.81
CA GLY A 71 2.62 0.04 -16.63
C GLY A 71 3.41 -0.46 -15.42
N VAL A 72 4.29 -1.45 -15.62
CA VAL A 72 5.13 -2.00 -14.54
C VAL A 72 6.12 -0.97 -14.01
N LEU A 73 6.75 -0.17 -14.88
CA LEU A 73 7.67 0.89 -14.47
C LEU A 73 6.95 2.01 -13.70
N ILE A 74 5.79 2.45 -14.17
CA ILE A 74 4.99 3.46 -13.47
C ILE A 74 4.56 2.93 -12.09
N ALA A 75 4.09 1.68 -12.03
CA ALA A 75 3.73 1.04 -10.76
C ALA A 75 4.95 1.01 -9.82
N ALA A 76 6.12 0.59 -10.28
CA ALA A 76 7.33 0.57 -9.46
C ALA A 76 7.69 1.96 -8.89
N ILE A 77 7.58 3.02 -9.70
CA ILE A 77 7.86 4.41 -9.27
C ILE A 77 6.86 4.87 -8.21
N VAL A 78 5.57 4.61 -8.41
CA VAL A 78 4.50 5.03 -7.49
C VAL A 78 4.57 4.28 -6.15
N PHE A 79 4.91 2.98 -6.17
CA PHE A 79 5.04 2.14 -4.97
C PHE A 79 6.41 2.28 -4.27
N LEU A 80 7.40 2.92 -4.90
CA LEU A 80 8.75 3.07 -4.35
C LEU A 80 8.82 3.71 -2.95
N PRO A 81 8.19 4.87 -2.66
CA PRO A 81 8.32 5.52 -1.36
C PRO A 81 7.76 4.66 -0.21
N GLU A 82 6.66 3.95 -0.48
CA GLU A 82 6.05 3.03 0.48
C GLU A 82 6.93 1.80 0.70
N THR A 83 7.50 1.26 -0.38
CA THR A 83 8.46 0.15 -0.32
C THR A 83 9.71 0.52 0.50
N ILE A 84 10.28 1.71 0.28
CA ILE A 84 11.41 2.22 1.07
C ILE A 84 11.01 2.34 2.55
N THR A 85 9.81 2.83 2.83
CA THR A 85 9.30 2.95 4.20
C THR A 85 9.13 1.59 4.87
N ALA A 86 8.61 0.59 4.16
CA ALA A 86 8.51 -0.78 4.63
C ALA A 86 9.89 -1.39 4.91
N LEU A 87 10.85 -1.23 4.00
CA LEU A 87 12.21 -1.75 4.17
C LEU A 87 12.91 -1.12 5.38
N ARG A 88 12.76 0.20 5.58
CA ARG A 88 13.30 0.90 6.75
C ARG A 88 12.65 0.45 8.05
N ALA A 89 11.34 0.18 8.05
CA ALA A 89 10.66 -0.37 9.22
C ALA A 89 11.13 -1.80 9.52
N GLY A 90 11.31 -2.62 8.47
CA GLY A 90 11.84 -3.98 8.60
C GLY A 90 13.26 -4.01 9.17
N SER A 91 14.14 -3.13 8.71
CA SER A 91 15.51 -3.03 9.25
C SER A 91 15.55 -2.49 10.69
N ALA A 92 14.53 -1.73 11.11
CA ALA A 92 14.36 -1.28 12.48
C ALA A 92 13.69 -2.32 13.41
N GLY A 93 13.32 -3.50 12.91
CA GLY A 93 12.64 -4.54 13.69
C GLY A 93 11.12 -4.32 13.85
N GLU A 94 10.54 -3.35 13.16
CA GLU A 94 9.13 -2.96 13.24
C GLU A 94 8.24 -3.82 12.33
N MET A 95 8.25 -5.14 12.51
CA MET A 95 7.54 -6.08 11.61
C MET A 95 6.03 -5.81 11.52
N GLN A 96 5.39 -5.39 12.61
CA GLN A 96 3.97 -5.02 12.60
C GLN A 96 3.71 -3.83 11.66
N ARG A 97 4.61 -2.85 11.63
CA ARG A 97 4.49 -1.70 10.73
C ARG A 97 4.66 -2.11 9.27
N VAL A 98 5.60 -3.02 8.98
CA VAL A 98 5.78 -3.58 7.64
C VAL A 98 4.52 -4.29 7.17
N ILE A 99 3.95 -5.16 8.03
CA ILE A 99 2.72 -5.91 7.73
C ILE A 99 1.54 -4.95 7.53
N ASN A 100 1.36 -3.96 8.41
CA ASN A 100 0.26 -2.99 8.30
C ASN A 100 0.35 -2.18 7.00
N LEU A 101 1.55 -1.77 6.59
CA LEU A 101 1.76 -1.01 5.36
C LEU A 101 1.48 -1.89 4.12
N CYS A 102 2.06 -3.09 4.07
CA CYS A 102 1.88 -4.03 2.97
C CYS A 102 0.40 -4.46 2.82
N HIS A 103 -0.24 -4.85 3.91
CA HIS A 103 -1.67 -5.21 3.88
C HIS A 103 -2.56 -4.02 3.53
N GLY A 104 -2.24 -2.82 4.03
CA GLY A 104 -2.97 -1.60 3.68
C GLY A 104 -2.97 -1.34 2.19
N ALA A 105 -1.79 -1.37 1.56
CA ALA A 105 -1.63 -1.17 0.12
C ALA A 105 -2.33 -2.26 -0.71
N LEU A 106 -2.17 -3.54 -0.32
CA LEU A 106 -2.80 -4.67 -1.01
C LEU A 106 -4.34 -4.63 -0.91
N VAL A 107 -4.87 -4.43 0.30
CA VAL A 107 -6.33 -4.34 0.51
C VAL A 107 -6.88 -3.13 -0.24
N SER A 108 -6.22 -1.97 -0.21
CA SER A 108 -6.65 -0.79 -0.99
C SER A 108 -6.71 -1.08 -2.48
N THR A 109 -5.70 -1.77 -3.03
CA THR A 109 -5.66 -2.12 -4.45
C THR A 109 -6.79 -3.09 -4.85
N VAL A 110 -7.01 -4.14 -4.07
CA VAL A 110 -8.00 -5.18 -4.39
C VAL A 110 -9.43 -4.73 -4.09
N SER A 111 -9.65 -4.00 -2.99
CA SER A 111 -11.00 -3.59 -2.56
C SER A 111 -11.47 -2.27 -3.17
N PHE A 112 -10.56 -1.41 -3.63
CA PHE A 112 -10.91 -0.10 -4.17
C PHE A 112 -10.36 0.14 -5.57
N THR A 113 -9.05 0.01 -5.81
CA THR A 113 -8.45 0.38 -7.11
C THR A 113 -8.97 -0.48 -8.26
N ILE A 114 -8.96 -1.82 -8.13
CA ILE A 114 -9.46 -2.72 -9.19
C ILE A 114 -10.95 -2.48 -9.48
N PRO A 115 -11.85 -2.44 -8.47
CA PRO A 115 -13.26 -2.10 -8.69
C PRO A 115 -13.46 -0.71 -9.30
N ALA A 116 -12.73 0.30 -8.85
CA ALA A 116 -12.84 1.65 -9.38
C ALA A 116 -12.46 1.71 -10.87
N VAL A 117 -11.36 1.06 -11.27
CA VAL A 117 -10.94 0.98 -12.67
C VAL A 117 -11.99 0.25 -13.52
N LEU A 118 -12.56 -0.85 -13.00
CA LEU A 118 -13.60 -1.59 -13.71
C LEU A 118 -14.89 -0.77 -13.87
N LEU A 119 -15.30 -0.04 -12.83
CA LEU A 119 -16.46 0.88 -12.88
C LEU A 119 -16.24 2.02 -13.87
N ILE A 120 -15.04 2.62 -13.87
CA ILE A 120 -14.68 3.67 -14.82
C ILE A 120 -14.71 3.11 -16.24
N GLY A 121 -14.10 1.94 -16.49
CA GLY A 121 -14.12 1.29 -17.80
C GLY A 121 -15.53 0.97 -18.29
N LEU A 122 -16.41 0.48 -17.42
CA LEU A 122 -17.82 0.27 -17.74
C LEU A 122 -18.54 1.58 -18.09
N ALA A 123 -18.27 2.66 -17.35
CA ALA A 123 -18.86 3.97 -17.59
C ALA A 123 -18.35 4.65 -18.87
N THR A 124 -17.09 4.43 -19.26
CA THR A 124 -16.49 4.96 -20.49
C THR A 124 -16.62 4.04 -21.70
N GLY A 125 -17.19 2.84 -21.53
CA GLY A 125 -17.33 1.84 -22.59
C GLY A 125 -16.01 1.16 -22.98
N GLN A 126 -14.98 1.22 -22.13
CA GLN A 126 -13.71 0.53 -22.34
C GLN A 126 -13.75 -0.87 -21.73
N THR A 127 -13.37 -1.88 -22.51
CA THR A 127 -13.26 -3.27 -22.04
C THR A 127 -11.96 -3.45 -21.25
N VAL A 128 -12.06 -3.49 -19.92
CA VAL A 128 -10.93 -3.78 -19.03
C VAL A 128 -10.75 -5.29 -18.94
N VAL A 129 -9.72 -5.81 -19.60
CA VAL A 129 -9.37 -7.23 -19.54
C VAL A 129 -8.35 -7.43 -18.41
N LEU A 130 -8.80 -7.97 -17.27
CA LEU A 130 -7.94 -8.31 -16.12
C LEU A 130 -7.03 -9.53 -16.37
N ALA A 131 -7.33 -10.26 -17.44
CA ALA A 131 -6.76 -11.55 -17.80
C ALA A 131 -6.17 -11.43 -19.22
N GLU A 132 -5.08 -10.70 -19.34
CA GLU A 132 -4.42 -10.47 -20.64
C GLU A 132 -3.94 -11.81 -21.26
N SER A 133 -3.35 -12.70 -20.46
CA SER A 133 -2.95 -14.04 -20.88
C SER A 133 -3.20 -15.13 -19.82
N ALA A 134 -3.36 -16.37 -20.28
CA ALA A 134 -3.50 -17.54 -19.39
C ALA A 134 -2.27 -17.72 -18.48
N VAL A 135 -1.08 -17.32 -18.95
CA VAL A 135 0.17 -17.35 -18.19
C VAL A 135 0.13 -16.36 -17.04
N ASN A 136 -0.33 -15.13 -17.27
CA ASN A 136 -0.43 -14.10 -16.25
C ASN A 136 -1.41 -14.49 -15.12
N ILE A 137 -2.55 -15.11 -15.46
CA ILE A 137 -3.47 -15.66 -14.46
C ILE A 137 -2.81 -16.81 -13.68
N ALA A 138 -2.10 -17.72 -14.37
CA ALA A 138 -1.42 -18.83 -13.71
C ALA A 138 -0.35 -18.33 -12.73
N LEU A 139 0.45 -17.33 -13.11
CA LEU A 139 1.45 -16.70 -12.23
C LEU A 139 0.79 -16.03 -11.02
N LEU A 140 -0.32 -15.33 -11.22
CA LEU A 140 -1.10 -14.75 -10.13
C LEU A 140 -1.62 -15.83 -9.17
N ALA A 141 -2.20 -16.90 -9.70
CA ALA A 141 -2.71 -18.03 -8.91
C ALA A 141 -1.60 -18.72 -8.10
N VAL A 142 -0.44 -18.96 -8.72
CA VAL A 142 0.73 -19.53 -8.04
C VAL A 142 1.26 -18.57 -6.97
N THR A 143 1.31 -17.26 -7.25
CA THR A 143 1.71 -16.25 -6.26
C THR A 143 0.77 -16.24 -5.05
N MET A 144 -0.54 -16.33 -5.29
CA MET A 144 -1.55 -16.44 -4.23
C MET A 144 -1.36 -17.72 -3.41
N LEU A 145 -1.17 -18.86 -4.06
CA LEU A 145 -0.93 -20.14 -3.39
C LEU A 145 0.33 -20.10 -2.51
N VAL A 146 1.44 -19.61 -3.05
CA VAL A 146 2.70 -19.46 -2.32
C VAL A 146 2.51 -18.51 -1.12
N THR A 147 1.80 -17.40 -1.31
CA THR A 147 1.48 -16.45 -0.23
C THR A 147 0.74 -17.15 0.90
N ILE A 148 -0.33 -17.89 0.58
CA ILE A 148 -1.12 -18.65 1.56
C ILE A 148 -0.23 -19.67 2.29
N THR A 149 0.59 -20.44 1.56
CA THR A 149 1.48 -21.43 2.20
C THR A 149 2.48 -20.79 3.16
N ASN A 150 2.98 -19.60 2.84
CA ASN A 150 3.86 -18.84 3.73
C ASN A 150 3.11 -18.32 4.96
N PHE A 151 1.87 -17.84 4.80
CA PHE A 151 1.05 -17.39 5.94
C PHE A 151 0.71 -18.52 6.91
N LEU A 152 0.55 -19.75 6.41
CA LEU A 152 0.29 -20.92 7.25
C LEU A 152 1.58 -21.49 7.89
N ALA A 153 2.76 -21.01 7.48
CA ALA A 153 4.01 -21.49 8.02
C ALA A 153 4.20 -21.03 9.49
N PRO A 154 4.58 -21.91 10.42
CA PRO A 154 4.75 -21.56 11.82
C PRO A 154 5.93 -20.59 12.09
N LYS A 155 6.86 -20.45 11.14
CA LYS A 155 7.98 -19.50 11.19
C LYS A 155 8.25 -18.90 9.81
N LEU A 156 8.13 -17.58 9.70
CA LEU A 156 8.53 -16.85 8.49
C LEU A 156 10.03 -16.55 8.55
N THR A 157 10.77 -17.10 7.58
CA THR A 157 12.21 -16.86 7.41
C THR A 157 12.47 -16.30 6.02
N ALA A 158 13.63 -15.68 5.79
CA ALA A 158 14.00 -15.12 4.49
C ALA A 158 13.91 -16.15 3.34
N MET A 159 14.10 -17.44 3.64
CA MET A 159 13.97 -18.52 2.65
C MET A 159 12.54 -18.72 2.16
N HIS A 160 11.54 -18.43 2.99
CA HIS A 160 10.14 -18.47 2.58
C HIS A 160 9.77 -17.31 1.64
N ALA A 161 10.50 -16.19 1.66
CA ALA A 161 10.28 -15.08 0.74
C ALA A 161 10.91 -15.29 -0.65
N LEU A 162 11.87 -16.22 -0.79
CA LEU A 162 12.60 -16.45 -2.04
C LEU A 162 11.70 -16.87 -3.22
N PRO A 163 10.70 -17.76 -3.06
CA PRO A 163 9.76 -18.10 -4.13
C PRO A 163 8.99 -16.89 -4.67
N HIS A 164 8.65 -15.91 -3.82
CA HIS A 164 8.00 -14.67 -4.29
C HIS A 164 8.91 -13.85 -5.19
N LEU A 165 10.20 -13.74 -4.86
CA LEU A 165 11.17 -13.04 -5.70
C LEU A 165 11.36 -13.77 -7.04
N ILE A 166 11.44 -15.10 -7.02
CA ILE A 166 11.54 -15.91 -8.24
C ILE A 166 10.31 -15.72 -9.12
N LEU A 167 9.10 -15.79 -8.55
CA LEU A 167 7.85 -15.56 -9.29
C LEU A 167 7.79 -14.16 -9.89
N PHE A 168 8.26 -13.14 -9.17
CA PHE A 168 8.37 -11.78 -9.70
C PHE A 168 9.34 -11.69 -10.88
N VAL A 169 10.50 -12.34 -10.80
CA VAL A 169 11.46 -12.41 -11.92
C VAL A 169 10.85 -13.13 -13.12
N VAL A 170 10.16 -14.25 -12.91
CA VAL A 170 9.46 -14.98 -13.98
C VAL A 170 8.38 -14.11 -14.62
N TYR A 171 7.60 -13.37 -13.82
CA TYR A 171 6.64 -12.39 -14.33
C TYR A 171 7.30 -11.35 -15.23
N VAL A 172 8.41 -10.74 -14.79
CA VAL A 172 9.14 -9.76 -15.60
C VAL A 172 9.68 -10.37 -16.90
N LEU A 173 10.17 -11.61 -16.87
CA LEU A 173 10.61 -12.31 -18.09
C LEU A 173 9.45 -12.59 -19.05
N MET A 174 8.27 -12.93 -18.53
CA MET A 174 7.08 -13.19 -19.34
C MET A 174 6.57 -11.94 -20.07
N LEU A 175 6.85 -10.73 -19.56
CA LEU A 175 6.51 -9.50 -20.28
C LEU A 175 7.23 -9.39 -21.64
N PHE A 176 8.41 -10.02 -21.79
CA PHE A 176 9.19 -10.00 -23.03
C PHE A 176 8.89 -11.16 -23.98
N SER A 177 7.98 -12.07 -23.60
CA SER A 177 7.63 -13.25 -24.38
C SER A 177 6.39 -13.01 -25.24
#